data_AF-A0A535SUE0-F1
#
_entry.id   AF-A0A535SUE0-F1
#
_cell.length_a   1.000
_cell.length_b   1.000
_cell.length_c   1.000
_cell.angle_alpha   90.00
_cell.angle_beta   90.00
_cell.angle_gamma   90.00
#
_symmetry.space_group_name_H-M   'P 1'
#
loop_
_entity.id
_entity.type
_entity.pdbx_description
1 polymer ?
#
loop_
_entity_poly.entity_id
_entity_poly.type
_entity_poly.pdbx_seq_one_letter_code
_entity_poly.pdbx_strand_id
1 'polypeptide(L)' 'MERKPFRILAIAGSLRQGSFNQGLLRAAKEVAPEWVEVQFFDI' A
#
# COMPACT_ATOMS: atom_id res chain seq x y z
N MET A 1 -16.04 20.21 -0.09
CA MET A 1 -14.72 20.56 0.47
C MET A 1 -13.74 19.51 -0.03
N GLU A 2 -12.89 19.84 -1.00
CA GLU A 2 -11.88 18.89 -1.49
C GLU A 2 -10.91 18.55 -0.36
N ARG A 3 -10.88 17.27 0.05
CA ARG A 3 -9.84 16.77 0.95
C ARG A 3 -8.63 16.39 0.09
N LYS A 4 -7.44 16.88 0.47
CA LYS A 4 -6.19 16.38 -0.10
C LYS A 4 -6.07 14.89 0.22
N PRO A 5 -5.67 14.04 -0.75
CA PRO A 5 -5.53 12.61 -0.51
C PRO A 5 -4.48 12.32 0.56
N PHE A 6 -4.77 11.37 1.45
CA PHE A 6 -3.85 10.89 2.47
C PHE A 6 -2.92 9.86 1.85
N ARG A 7 -1.61 10.13 1.85
CA ARG A 7 -0.62 9.31 1.15
C ARG A 7 0.12 8.37 2.09
N ILE A 8 0.19 7.10 1.71
CA ILE A 8 0.89 6.04 2.44
C ILE A 8 1.97 5.45 1.52
N LEU A 9 3.21 5.46 1.99
CA LEU A 9 4.30 4.70 1.39
C LEU A 9 4.35 3.30 2.02
N ALA A 10 4.13 2.27 1.20
CA ALA A 10 4.10 0.88 1.61
C ALA A 10 5.45 0.20 1.31
N ILE A 11 6.15 -0.24 2.36
CA ILE A 11 7.45 -0.92 2.27
C ILE A 11 7.29 -2.36 2.76
N ALA A 12 7.60 -3.34 1.90
CA ALA A 12 7.59 -4.74 2.29
C ALA A 12 8.94 -5.13 2.92
N GLY A 13 8.91 -5.70 4.13
CA GLY A 13 10.12 -6.22 4.78
C GLY A 13 10.69 -7.52 4.17
N SER A 14 10.16 -7.98 3.03
CA SER A 14 10.63 -9.20 2.36
C SER A 14 10.29 -9.17 0.86
N LEU A 15 11.32 -9.36 0.03
CA LEU A 15 11.26 -9.37 -1.43
C LEU A 15 11.14 -10.77 -2.04
N ARG A 16 11.13 -11.82 -1.20
CA ARG A 16 11.04 -13.20 -1.71
C ARG A 16 9.72 -13.43 -2.43
N GLN A 17 9.74 -14.33 -3.40
CA GLN A 17 8.51 -14.83 -4.02
C GLN A 17 7.59 -15.44 -2.95
N GLY A 18 6.29 -15.13 -3.01
CA GLY A 18 5.31 -15.62 -2.05
C GLY A 18 5.33 -14.90 -0.69
N SER A 19 5.89 -13.68 -0.60
CA SER A 19 5.88 -12.87 0.61
C SER A 19 4.44 -12.51 1.04
N PHE A 20 4.03 -12.97 2.22
CA PHE A 20 2.76 -12.58 2.84
C PHE A 20 2.70 -11.07 3.11
N ASN A 21 3.83 -10.43 3.44
CA ASN A 21 3.88 -8.98 3.66
C ASN A 21 3.57 -8.22 2.37
N GLN A 22 4.10 -8.65 1.22
CA GLN A 22 3.72 -8.06 -0.07
C GLN A 22 2.23 -8.30 -0.39
N GLY A 23 1.71 -9.48 -0.04
CA GLY A 23 0.28 -9.80 -0.18
C GLY A 23 -0.61 -8.89 0.67
N LEU A 24 -0.24 -8.66 1.93
CA LEU A 24 -0.96 -7.76 2.84
C LEU A 24 -1.00 -6.33 2.30
N LEU A 25 0.12 -5.81 1.78
CA LEU A 25 0.15 -4.47 1.21
C LEU A 25 -0.77 -4.34 -0.01
N ARG A 26 -0.86 -5.38 -0.87
CA ARG A 26 -1.83 -5.43 -1.99
C ARG A 26 -3.27 -5.37 -1.50
N ALA A 27 -3.62 -6.23 -0.53
CA ALA A 27 -4.95 -6.22 0.06
C ALA A 27 -5.28 -4.87 0.72
N ALA A 28 -4.32 -4.24 1.41
CA ALA A 28 -4.49 -2.93 2.01
C ALA A 28 -4.82 -1.84 0.98
N LYS A 29 -4.23 -1.89 -0.21
CA LYS A 29 -4.57 -0.98 -1.32
C LYS A 29 -5.97 -1.23 -1.86
N GLU A 30 -6.40 -2.49 -1.96
CA GLU A 30 -7.73 -2.87 -2.47
C GLU A 30 -8.87 -2.38 -1.56
N VAL A 31 -8.64 -2.35 -0.25
CA VAL A 31 -9.65 -1.90 0.74
C VAL A 31 -9.48 -0.45 1.18
N ALA A 32 -8.51 0.28 0.59
CA ALA A 32 -8.26 1.66 0.94
C ALA A 32 -9.47 2.54 0.54
N PRO A 33 -9.91 3.48 1.39
CA PRO A 33 -10.90 4.48 1.00
C PRO A 33 -10.41 5.32 -0.19
N GLU A 34 -11.34 5.86 -0.98
CA GLU A 34 -11.02 6.68 -2.17
C GLU A 34 -10.12 7.90 -1.88
N TRP A 35 -10.16 8.42 -0.65
CA TRP A 35 -9.33 9.55 -0.23
C TRP A 35 -7.93 9.14 0.24
N VAL A 36 -7.58 7.85 0.18
CA VAL A 36 -6.28 7.30 0.56
C VAL A 36 -5.54 6.81 -0.68
N GLU A 37 -4.29 7.22 -0.82
CA GLU A 37 -3.39 6.79 -1.89
C GLU A 37 -2.28 5.90 -1.30
N VAL A 38 -2.25 4.63 -1.71
CA VAL A 38 -1.21 3.67 -1.29
C VAL A 38 -0.20 3.47 -2.41
N GLN A 39 1.04 3.89 -2.18
CA GLN A 39 2.16 3.74 -3.10
C GLN A 39 3.13 2.66 -2.60
N PHE A 40 3.44 1.68 -3.46
CA PHE A 40 4.42 0.65 -3.15
C PHE A 40 5.83 1.16 -3.41
N PHE A 41 6.74 0.82 -2.52
CA PHE A 41 8.17 1.02 -2.72
C PHE A 41 8.86 -0.34 -2.80
N ASP A 42 9.62 -0.54 -3.87
CA ASP A 42 10.47 -1.71 -4.07
C ASP A 42 11.92 -1.30 -3.80
N ILE A 43 12.68 -2.16 -3.12
CA ILE A 43 14.08 -1.92 -2.72
C ILE A 43 15.05 -2.84 -3.45
#